data_AF-A0AAW1C2W0-F1
#
_entry.id   AF-A0AAW1C2W0-F1
#
_cell.length_a   1.000
_cell.length_b   1.000
_cell.length_c   1.000
_cell.angle_alpha   90.00
_cell.angle_beta   90.00
_cell.angle_gamma   90.00
#
_symmetry.space_group_name_H-M   'P 1'
#
loop_
_entity.id
_entity.type
_entity.pdbx_description
1 polymer ?
#
loop_
_entity_poly.entity_id
_entity_poly.type
_entity_poly.pdbx_seq_one_letter_code
_entity_poly.pdbx_strand_id
1 'polypeptide(L)'
;MAIGLAALGLLAFLLGCSGTFAQPQNSEPAAECSLTGTWRNNLTNTIHIESVSDTGVFSGIFYTSLRYSIHIFPAALQGIQHQGLQPTFGFTISGISDGPTGVFVGQCLVDKNGKQQLRTTWLFRVKVGSAEEDWGATRVGTDIFWRIK
;
A
#
# COMPACT_ATOMS: atom_id res chain seq x y z
N MET A 1 -47.33 -24.28 -43.97
CA MET A 1 -46.12 -24.99 -43.50
C MET A 1 -45.07 -23.90 -43.26
N ALA A 2 -44.54 -23.60 -42.08
CA ALA A 2 -44.57 -24.24 -40.77
C ALA A 2 -44.78 -23.15 -39.70
N ILE A 3 -45.42 -23.57 -38.61
CA ILE A 3 -45.79 -22.80 -37.42
C ILE A 3 -44.66 -22.96 -36.40
N GLY A 4 -44.37 -21.91 -35.64
CA GLY A 4 -44.02 -22.04 -34.23
C GLY A 4 -42.53 -22.03 -33.85
N LEU A 5 -42.09 -20.89 -33.32
CA LEU A 5 -41.16 -20.80 -32.17
C LEU A 5 -41.36 -19.45 -31.47
N ALA A 6 -42.62 -19.06 -31.29
CA ALA A 6 -43.04 -18.00 -30.37
C ALA A 6 -43.80 -18.66 -29.22
N ALA A 7 -43.12 -19.55 -28.48
CA ALA A 7 -43.74 -20.32 -27.41
C ALA A 7 -42.75 -20.72 -26.31
N LEU A 8 -41.91 -19.79 -25.84
CA LEU A 8 -41.18 -19.98 -24.57
C LEU A 8 -41.19 -18.76 -23.64
N GLY A 9 -41.85 -17.66 -24.02
CA GLY A 9 -42.01 -16.47 -23.16
C GLY A 9 -43.34 -16.37 -22.40
N LEU A 10 -44.29 -17.26 -22.65
CA LEU A 10 -45.67 -17.13 -22.14
C LEU A 10 -46.12 -18.23 -21.15
N LEU A 11 -45.19 -19.07 -20.67
CA LEU A 11 -45.48 -20.11 -19.66
C LEU A 11 -44.85 -19.86 -18.28
N ALA A 12 -44.26 -18.67 -18.06
CA ALA A 12 -43.77 -18.27 -16.74
C ALA A 12 -44.80 -17.43 -15.93
N PHE A 13 -46.07 -17.39 -16.36
CA PHE A 13 -47.12 -16.63 -15.67
C PHE A 13 -48.02 -17.47 -14.74
N LEU A 14 -47.76 -18.78 -14.57
CA LEU A 14 -48.60 -19.67 -13.74
C LEU A 14 -47.88 -20.35 -12.56
N LEU A 15 -46.61 -20.03 -12.33
CA LEU A 15 -45.90 -20.42 -11.11
C LEU A 15 -45.33 -19.16 -10.50
N GLY A 16 -45.94 -18.71 -9.40
CA GLY A 16 -45.59 -17.50 -8.65
C GLY A 16 -44.20 -17.54 -8.01
N CYS A 17 -43.16 -17.73 -8.81
CA CYS A 17 -41.80 -17.42 -8.42
C CYS A 17 -41.56 -15.96 -8.79
N SER A 18 -41.93 -15.06 -7.87
CA SER A 18 -41.45 -13.68 -7.83
C SER A 18 -39.94 -13.69 -7.59
N GLY A 19 -39.17 -14.11 -8.60
CA GLY A 19 -37.73 -14.00 -8.63
C GLY A 19 -37.38 -12.56 -8.89
N THR A 20 -37.31 -11.74 -7.84
CA THR A 20 -36.66 -10.45 -7.89
C THR A 20 -35.23 -10.72 -8.35
N PHE A 21 -34.89 -10.37 -9.59
CA PHE A 21 -33.50 -10.33 -10.01
C PHE A 21 -32.86 -9.23 -9.16
N ALA A 22 -32.21 -9.64 -8.06
CA ALA A 22 -31.49 -8.72 -7.21
C ALA A 22 -30.35 -8.16 -8.05
N GLN A 23 -30.59 -6.99 -8.64
CA GLN A 23 -29.56 -6.15 -9.23
C GLN A 23 -28.48 -5.99 -8.15
N PRO A 24 -27.19 -6.27 -8.44
CA PRO A 24 -26.14 -6.15 -7.45
C PRO A 24 -26.21 -4.73 -6.90
N GLN A 25 -26.61 -4.64 -5.64
CA GLN A 25 -26.73 -3.39 -4.92
C GLN A 25 -25.35 -2.75 -4.98
N ASN A 26 -25.29 -1.56 -5.59
CA ASN A 26 -24.24 -0.55 -5.49
C ASN A 26 -23.00 -1.05 -4.73
N SER A 27 -22.03 -1.60 -5.46
CA SER A 27 -20.70 -1.76 -4.89
C SER A 27 -20.27 -0.35 -4.53
N GLU A 28 -20.09 -0.05 -3.24
CA GLU A 28 -19.41 1.18 -2.83
C GLU A 28 -18.12 1.28 -3.67
N PRO A 29 -17.80 2.46 -4.22
CA PRO A 29 -16.54 2.62 -4.94
C PRO A 29 -15.42 2.15 -4.02
N ALA A 30 -14.57 1.25 -4.52
CA ALA A 30 -13.51 0.66 -3.71
C ALA A 30 -12.68 1.80 -3.07
N ALA A 31 -12.50 1.73 -1.76
CA ALA A 31 -11.91 2.82 -1.02
C ALA A 31 -10.48 3.09 -1.51
N GLU A 32 -10.18 4.36 -1.78
CA GLU A 32 -8.89 4.80 -2.29
C GLU A 32 -7.86 4.94 -1.16
N CYS A 33 -6.64 4.51 -1.43
CA CYS A 33 -5.48 4.58 -0.56
C CYS A 33 -4.40 5.45 -1.22
N SER A 34 -4.27 6.69 -0.73
CA SER A 34 -3.30 7.66 -1.25
C SER A 34 -2.05 7.63 -0.40
N LEU A 35 -0.86 7.57 -1.00
CA LEU A 35 0.42 7.63 -0.27
C LEU A 35 0.72 9.01 0.35
N THR A 36 0.23 10.09 -0.26
CA THR A 36 0.51 11.48 0.15
C THR A 36 0.08 11.76 1.59
N GLY A 37 0.98 12.29 2.41
CA GLY A 37 0.73 12.66 3.79
C GLY A 37 1.66 11.97 4.78
N THR A 38 1.25 11.94 6.05
CA THR A 38 2.09 11.47 7.15
C THR A 38 1.60 10.14 7.72
N TRP A 39 2.55 9.22 7.94
CA TRP A 39 2.31 7.86 8.38
C TRP A 39 3.21 7.51 9.56
N ARG A 40 2.74 6.68 10.48
CA ARG A 40 3.52 6.23 11.64
C ARG A 40 3.38 4.73 11.86
N ASN A 41 4.46 4.04 12.21
CA ASN A 41 4.44 2.63 12.62
C ASN A 41 4.40 2.48 14.16
N ASN A 42 4.36 1.24 14.64
CA ASN A 42 4.40 0.88 16.06
C ASN A 42 5.76 1.15 16.73
N LEU A 43 6.84 1.29 15.94
CA LEU A 43 8.19 1.60 16.42
C LEU A 43 8.48 3.12 16.45
N THR A 44 7.45 3.97 16.35
CA THR A 44 7.54 5.44 16.33
C THR A 44 8.24 6.06 15.11
N ASN A 45 8.63 5.25 14.13
CA ASN A 45 9.11 5.75 12.85
C ASN A 45 7.96 6.44 12.12
N THR A 46 8.25 7.56 11.47
CA THR A 46 7.27 8.37 10.75
C THR A 46 7.72 8.59 9.31
N ILE A 47 6.81 8.47 8.36
CA ILE A 47 7.03 8.76 6.93
C ILE A 47 6.21 10.01 6.60
N HIS A 48 6.84 10.99 5.97
CA HIS A 48 6.14 12.10 5.33
C HIS A 48 6.35 12.02 3.82
N ILE A 49 5.28 11.84 3.05
CA ILE A 49 5.28 11.81 1.59
C ILE A 49 4.62 13.09 1.09
N GLU A 50 5.31 13.83 0.23
CA GLU A 50 4.89 15.16 -0.23
C GLU A 50 3.74 15.06 -1.24
N SER A 51 4.05 14.77 -2.49
CA SER A 51 3.09 14.55 -3.56
C SER A 51 3.54 13.38 -4.42
N VAL A 52 2.58 12.79 -5.11
CA VAL A 52 2.82 11.70 -6.06
C VAL A 52 2.53 12.29 -7.44
N SER A 53 3.52 12.23 -8.31
CA SER A 53 3.38 12.64 -9.71
C SER A 53 2.42 11.74 -10.48
N ASP A 54 2.02 12.19 -11.66
CA ASP A 54 1.22 11.42 -12.63
C ASP A 54 1.88 10.09 -13.05
N THR A 55 3.21 10.04 -13.07
CA THR A 55 4.00 8.82 -13.33
C THR A 55 4.21 7.95 -12.09
N GLY A 56 3.67 8.34 -10.94
CA GLY A 56 3.76 7.58 -9.69
C GLY A 56 5.02 7.86 -8.86
N VAL A 57 5.94 8.71 -9.33
CA VAL A 57 7.15 9.12 -8.58
C VAL A 57 6.76 9.99 -7.40
N PHE A 58 7.37 9.76 -6.24
CA PHE A 58 7.19 10.56 -5.03
C PHE A 58 8.50 10.74 -4.23
N SER A 59 8.55 11.83 -3.46
CA SER A 59 9.62 12.20 -2.52
C SER A 59 9.07 12.41 -1.12
N GLY A 60 9.97 12.41 -0.13
CA GLY A 60 9.60 12.69 1.24
C GLY A 60 10.74 12.56 2.23
N ILE A 61 10.36 12.45 3.50
CA ILE A 61 11.28 12.28 4.63
C ILE A 61 10.85 11.08 5.48
N PHE A 62 11.80 10.20 5.76
CA PHE A 62 11.67 9.11 6.72
C PHE A 62 12.33 9.52 8.03
N TYR A 63 11.57 9.55 9.10
CA TYR A 63 12.02 9.83 10.45
C TYR A 63 12.19 8.51 11.19
N THR A 64 13.43 8.10 11.43
CA THR A 64 13.74 6.87 12.17
C THR A 64 14.11 7.15 13.61
N SER A 65 13.56 6.39 14.55
CA SER A 65 14.11 6.25 15.90
C SER A 65 15.10 5.09 15.91
N LEU A 66 16.36 5.35 16.29
CA LEU A 66 17.32 4.26 16.50
C LEU A 66 17.06 3.65 17.87
N ARG A 67 17.05 2.31 17.98
CA ARG A 67 16.67 1.56 19.21
C ARG A 67 17.46 1.89 20.48
N TYR A 68 18.46 2.76 20.43
CA TYR A 68 19.28 3.20 21.56
C TYR A 68 19.59 4.70 21.55
N SER A 69 18.88 5.49 20.71
CA SER A 69 19.04 6.94 20.65
C SER A 69 17.70 7.62 20.86
N ILE A 70 17.69 8.64 21.72
CA ILE A 70 16.58 9.58 21.84
C ILE A 70 16.44 10.49 20.60
N HIS A 71 17.40 10.43 19.67
CA HIS A 71 17.42 11.27 18.48
C HIS A 71 16.66 10.61 17.32
N ILE A 72 15.76 11.39 16.73
CA ILE A 72 15.08 11.07 15.49
C ILE A 72 15.94 11.60 14.34
N PHE A 73 16.31 10.73 13.41
CA PHE A 73 17.12 11.12 12.26
C PHE A 73 16.24 11.24 11.02
N PRO A 74 16.24 12.39 10.33
CA PRO A 74 15.60 12.53 9.03
C PRO A 74 16.47 11.89 7.94
N ALA A 75 15.89 11.00 7.15
CA ALA A 75 16.45 10.45 5.93
C ALA A 75 15.59 10.87 4.74
N ALA A 76 16.21 11.29 3.64
CA ALA A 76 15.50 11.54 2.40
C ALA A 76 14.94 10.22 1.86
N LEU A 77 13.72 10.23 1.33
CA LEU A 77 13.15 9.09 0.63
C LEU A 77 12.70 9.47 -0.78
N GLN A 78 12.81 8.51 -1.70
CA GLN A 78 12.27 8.62 -3.06
C GLN A 78 11.78 7.25 -3.53
N GLY A 79 10.64 7.23 -4.21
CA GLY A 79 10.01 6.00 -4.66
C GLY A 79 9.05 6.18 -5.82
N ILE A 80 8.43 5.06 -6.18
CA ILE A 80 7.43 4.97 -7.24
C ILE A 80 6.26 4.11 -6.74
N GLN A 81 5.04 4.51 -7.06
CA GLN A 81 3.85 3.67 -6.89
C GLN A 81 3.23 3.31 -8.23
N HIS A 82 2.51 2.20 -8.26
CA HIS A 82 1.62 1.84 -9.35
C HIS A 82 0.34 2.68 -9.30
N GLN A 83 -0.38 2.73 -10.42
CA GLN A 83 -1.71 3.32 -10.48
C GLN A 83 -2.76 2.38 -9.87
N GLY A 84 -3.83 2.95 -9.32
CA GLY A 84 -4.98 2.21 -8.81
C GLY A 84 -5.40 2.64 -7.41
N LEU A 85 -6.54 2.12 -6.95
CA LEU A 85 -7.15 2.53 -5.68
C LEU A 85 -6.39 2.01 -4.45
N GLN A 86 -5.63 0.92 -4.58
CA GLN A 86 -4.84 0.32 -3.50
C GLN A 86 -3.45 -0.08 -4.03
N PRO A 87 -2.60 0.92 -4.33
CA PRO A 87 -1.41 0.75 -5.16
C PRO A 87 -0.30 -0.01 -4.43
N THR A 88 0.43 -0.82 -5.19
CA THR A 88 1.76 -1.31 -4.78
C THR A 88 2.79 -0.20 -4.98
N PHE A 89 3.81 -0.17 -4.14
CA PHE A 89 4.84 0.87 -4.19
C PHE A 89 6.18 0.34 -3.70
N GLY A 90 7.24 1.07 -4.04
CA GLY A 90 8.55 0.89 -3.44
C GLY A 90 9.27 2.23 -3.31
N PHE A 91 10.10 2.37 -2.28
CA PHE A 91 10.93 3.55 -2.08
C PHE A 91 12.25 3.20 -1.40
N THR A 92 13.25 4.05 -1.63
CA THR A 92 14.55 4.01 -0.97
C THR A 92 14.64 5.14 0.04
N ILE A 93 15.30 4.89 1.18
CA ILE A 93 15.70 5.91 2.15
C ILE A 93 17.23 5.99 2.21
N SER A 94 17.77 7.22 2.24
CA SER A 94 19.21 7.48 2.36
C SER A 94 19.47 8.87 2.95
N GLY A 95 20.73 9.21 3.20
CA GLY A 95 21.12 10.56 3.65
C GLY A 95 21.47 10.70 5.14
N ILE A 96 21.45 9.60 5.90
CA ILE A 96 22.05 9.56 7.24
C ILE A 96 23.55 9.31 7.07
N SER A 97 24.41 10.22 7.57
CA SER A 97 25.87 10.06 7.50
C SER A 97 26.30 8.78 8.23
N ASP A 98 27.04 7.91 7.53
CA ASP A 98 27.42 6.56 7.97
C ASP A 98 26.24 5.66 8.43
N GLY A 99 25.00 6.03 8.07
CA GLY A 99 23.80 5.26 8.34
C GLY A 99 23.51 4.19 7.27
N PRO A 100 22.58 3.26 7.54
CA PRO A 100 22.16 2.28 6.56
C PRO A 100 21.40 2.92 5.39
N THR A 101 21.45 2.28 4.22
CA THR A 101 20.47 2.51 3.14
C THR A 101 19.32 1.55 3.32
N GLY A 102 18.09 2.04 3.18
CA GLY A 102 16.89 1.21 3.29
C GLY A 102 16.08 1.17 2.02
N VAL A 103 15.53 0.01 1.70
CA VAL A 103 14.52 -0.13 0.65
C VAL A 103 13.27 -0.72 1.24
N PHE A 104 12.12 -0.17 0.88
CA PHE A 104 10.80 -0.61 1.29
C PHE A 104 10.00 -0.98 0.05
N VAL A 105 9.27 -2.10 0.13
CA VAL A 105 8.29 -2.50 -0.87
C VAL A 105 6.99 -2.84 -0.17
N GLY A 106 5.85 -2.50 -0.75
CA GLY A 106 4.59 -2.69 -0.07
C GLY A 106 3.35 -2.40 -0.89
N GLN A 107 2.21 -2.42 -0.20
CA GLN A 107 0.92 -2.05 -0.75
C GLN A 107 0.16 -1.13 0.21
N CYS A 108 -0.48 -0.12 -0.35
CA CYS A 108 -1.43 0.74 0.35
C CYS A 108 -2.79 0.05 0.34
N LEU A 109 -3.29 -0.33 1.51
CA LEU A 109 -4.53 -1.08 1.67
C LEU A 109 -5.53 -0.29 2.51
N VAL A 110 -6.83 -0.46 2.22
CA VAL A 110 -7.92 0.04 3.04
C VAL A 110 -8.63 -1.14 3.71
N ASP A 111 -8.75 -1.11 5.03
CA ASP A 111 -9.50 -2.14 5.74
C ASP A 111 -11.02 -1.94 5.68
N LYS A 112 -11.76 -2.92 6.20
CA LYS A 112 -13.24 -2.90 6.26
C LYS A 112 -13.83 -1.69 7.02
N ASN A 113 -13.01 -0.96 7.76
CA ASN A 113 -13.39 0.23 8.51
C ASN A 113 -13.01 1.53 7.78
N GLY A 114 -12.50 1.43 6.55
CA GLY A 114 -12.02 2.57 5.77
C GLY A 114 -10.64 3.08 6.19
N LYS A 115 -9.91 2.37 7.07
CA LYS A 115 -8.61 2.82 7.56
C LYS A 115 -7.50 2.39 6.62
N GLN A 116 -6.74 3.37 6.12
CA GLN A 116 -5.59 3.15 5.25
C GLN A 116 -4.38 2.61 6.03
N GLN A 117 -3.66 1.68 5.40
CA GLN A 117 -2.47 1.01 5.95
C GLN A 117 -1.42 0.87 4.86
N LEU A 118 -0.18 1.27 5.14
CA LEU A 118 0.96 0.89 4.31
C LEU A 118 1.55 -0.39 4.87
N ARG A 119 1.38 -1.51 4.16
CA ARG A 119 1.99 -2.79 4.54
C ARG A 119 3.27 -2.99 3.78
N THR A 120 4.38 -3.05 4.50
CA THR A 120 5.71 -3.02 3.89
C THR A 120 6.58 -4.18 4.35
N THR A 121 7.44 -4.64 3.45
CA THR A 121 8.66 -5.40 3.75
C THR A 121 9.84 -4.51 3.41
N TRP A 122 10.90 -4.58 4.19
CA TRP A 122 12.08 -3.74 3.99
C TRP A 122 13.37 -4.52 4.11
N LEU A 123 14.40 -3.98 3.46
CA LEU A 123 15.80 -4.35 3.66
C LEU A 123 16.58 -3.12 4.12
N PHE A 124 17.37 -3.26 5.18
CA PHE A 124 18.38 -2.29 5.56
C PHE A 124 19.77 -2.84 5.27
N ARG A 125 20.52 -2.12 4.45
CA ARG A 125 21.91 -2.39 4.15
C ARG A 125 22.80 -1.48 4.98
N VAL A 126 23.56 -2.06 5.91
CA VAL A 126 24.60 -1.34 6.65
C VAL A 126 25.91 -1.30 5.85
N LYS A 127 26.70 -0.25 6.07
CA LYS A 127 28.07 -0.14 5.57
C LYS A 127 28.96 -1.11 6.35
N VAL A 128 29.84 -1.82 5.65
CA VAL A 128 30.86 -2.73 6.23
C VAL A 128 32.25 -2.30 5.80
N GLY A 129 33.27 -2.68 6.58
CA GLY A 129 34.66 -2.30 6.34
C GLY A 129 35.35 -3.16 5.28
N SER A 130 34.87 -4.39 5.06
CA SER A 130 35.44 -5.33 4.10
C SER A 130 34.40 -6.28 3.50
N ALA A 131 34.79 -7.05 2.48
CA ALA A 131 33.91 -8.00 1.81
C ALA A 131 33.58 -9.22 2.69
N GLU A 132 34.50 -9.59 3.58
CA GLU A 132 34.33 -10.72 4.51
C GLU A 132 33.24 -10.44 5.55
N GLU A 133 32.95 -9.17 5.83
CA GLU A 133 31.89 -8.72 6.75
C GLU A 133 30.50 -8.64 6.08
N ASP A 134 30.41 -8.87 4.77
CA ASP A 134 29.17 -8.68 3.98
C ASP A 134 28.01 -9.58 4.43
N TRP A 135 28.32 -10.80 4.88
CA TRP A 135 27.34 -11.84 5.20
C TRP A 135 26.25 -11.40 6.20
N GLY A 136 26.58 -10.46 7.09
CA GLY A 136 25.69 -9.94 8.14
C GLY A 136 25.18 -8.51 7.87
N ALA A 137 25.49 -7.94 6.71
CA ALA A 137 25.28 -6.52 6.43
C ALA A 137 23.85 -6.16 6.01
N THR A 138 22.98 -7.16 5.79
CA THR A 138 21.60 -6.94 5.35
C THR A 138 20.62 -7.43 6.40
N ARG A 139 19.76 -6.54 6.87
CA ARG A 139 18.65 -6.85 7.78
C ARG A 139 17.33 -6.80 7.00
N VAL A 140 16.40 -7.68 7.36
CA VAL A 140 15.06 -7.75 6.76
C VAL A 140 14.00 -7.61 7.86
N GLY A 141 12.87 -7.01 7.51
CA GLY A 141 11.71 -6.97 8.39
C GLY A 141 10.46 -6.48 7.69
N THR A 142 9.39 -6.32 8.47
CA THR A 142 8.09 -5.84 8.01
C THR A 142 7.61 -4.72 8.91
N ASP A 143 6.97 -3.73 8.33
CA ASP A 143 6.32 -2.65 9.06
C ASP A 143 4.93 -2.38 8.49
N ILE A 144 4.01 -2.05 9.39
CA ILE A 144 2.71 -1.49 9.05
C ILE A 144 2.70 -0.04 9.51
N PHE A 145 2.45 0.88 8.57
CA PHE A 145 2.26 2.28 8.89
C PHE A 145 0.78 2.66 8.79
N TRP A 146 0.33 3.49 9.74
CA TRP A 146 -1.01 4.04 9.76
C TRP A 146 -0.97 5.54 9.57
N ARG A 147 -1.98 6.06 8.89
CA ARG A 147 -2.14 7.50 8.69
C ARG A 147 -2.31 8.21 10.04
N ILE A 148 -1.57 9.29 10.25
CA ILE A 148 -1.75 10.18 11.39
C ILE A 148 -2.40 11.48 10.91
N LYS A 149 -3.30 12.04 11.73
CA LYS A 149 -3.94 13.33 11.49
C LYS A 149 -3.05 14.46 12.00
#